data_AF-A0A7R9JID8-F1
#
_entry.id   AF-A0A7R9JID8-F1
#
_cell.length_a   1.000
_cell.length_b   1.000
_cell.length_c   1.000
_cell.angle_alpha   90.00
_cell.angle_beta   90.00
_cell.angle_gamma   90.00
#
_symmetry.space_group_name_H-M   'P 1'
#
loop_
_entity.id
_entity.type
_entity.pdbx_description
1 polymer ?
#
loop_
_entity_poly.entity_id
_entity_poly.type
_entity_poly.pdbx_seq_one_letter_code
_entity_poly.pdbx_strand_id
1 'polypeptide(L)'
;MSDLRNKFTPLGLLLTIACPSPSIYIRKSYDVTSIVRNVDFINLMTYDFHDSHESTTGLNAPLFERESDYNKDLNVDAGVENWLSSGAPAEKIILGMGFFGSNFILTNVSDNGVGAPALGPAAGTRVSLRYNQVPY
;
A
#
# COMPACT_ATOMS: atom_id res chain seq x y z
N MET A 1 21.96 1.35 4.37
CA MET A 1 21.68 -0.04 3.91
C MET A 1 22.95 -0.79 3.53
N SER A 2 23.94 -0.14 2.91
CA SER A 2 25.27 -0.72 2.61
C SER A 2 25.91 -1.48 3.77
N ASP A 3 25.90 -0.89 4.97
CA ASP A 3 26.54 -1.51 6.13
C ASP A 3 25.85 -2.81 6.55
N LEU A 4 24.52 -2.85 6.48
CA LEU A 4 23.75 -4.07 6.73
C LEU A 4 24.04 -5.12 5.65
N ARG A 5 24.05 -4.71 4.37
CA ARG A 5 24.36 -5.62 3.27
C ARG A 5 25.75 -6.23 3.43
N ASN A 6 26.75 -5.42 3.76
CA ASN A 6 28.13 -5.88 3.95
C ASN A 6 28.25 -6.86 5.13
N LYS A 7 27.48 -6.66 6.21
CA LYS A 7 27.47 -7.56 7.37
C LYS A 7 26.67 -8.85 7.13
N PHE A 8 25.61 -8.80 6.34
CA PHE A 8 24.70 -9.93 6.12
C PHE A 8 25.20 -10.88 5.03
N THR A 9 25.86 -10.35 4.01
CA THR A 9 26.44 -11.13 2.89
C THR A 9 27.33 -12.30 3.37
N PRO A 10 28.33 -12.12 4.25
CA PRO A 10 29.18 -13.23 4.69
C PRO A 10 28.44 -14.26 5.55
N LEU A 11 27.27 -13.92 6.09
CA LEU A 11 26.42 -14.81 6.88
C LEU A 11 25.37 -15.54 6.04
N GLY A 12 25.28 -15.24 4.74
CA GLY A 12 24.23 -15.79 3.87
C GLY A 12 22.82 -15.34 4.24
N LEU A 13 22.67 -14.20 4.92
CA LEU A 13 21.37 -13.67 5.35
C LEU A 13 20.77 -12.76 4.27
N LEU A 14 19.45 -12.87 4.09
CA LEU A 14 18.69 -11.97 3.22
C LEU A 14 18.50 -10.59 3.87
N LEU A 15 18.54 -9.55 3.05
CA LEU A 15 18.19 -8.19 3.42
C LEU A 15 17.05 -7.70 2.51
N THR A 16 15.89 -7.42 3.10
CA THR A 16 14.68 -6.99 2.38
C THR A 16 14.15 -5.69 2.99
N ILE A 17 13.30 -4.98 2.26
CA ILE A 17 12.60 -3.79 2.78
C ILE A 17 11.12 -3.81 2.38
N ALA A 18 10.25 -3.30 3.25
CA ALA A 18 8.87 -2.95 2.90
C ALA A 18 8.78 -1.46 2.56
N CYS A 19 8.17 -1.13 1.42
CA CYS A 19 8.18 0.23 0.86
C CYS A 19 6.79 0.71 0.46
N PRO A 20 6.50 2.02 0.56
CA PRO A 20 5.24 2.59 0.09
C PRO A 20 5.18 2.60 -1.43
N SER A 21 3.96 2.58 -1.96
CA SER A 21 3.67 2.58 -3.40
C SER A 21 3.40 3.97 -4.03
N PRO A 22 2.79 4.97 -3.34
CA PRO A 22 2.53 6.26 -3.99
C PRO A 22 3.80 7.06 -4.30
N SER A 23 3.83 7.70 -5.47
CA SER A 23 5.03 8.37 -6.00
C SER A 23 5.58 9.47 -5.09
N ILE A 24 4.69 10.15 -4.35
CA ILE A 24 5.05 11.24 -3.45
C ILE A 24 6.01 10.80 -2.33
N TYR A 25 5.84 9.59 -1.81
CA TYR A 25 6.70 9.06 -0.75
C TYR A 25 8.03 8.61 -1.32
N ILE A 26 8.00 7.92 -2.47
CA ILE A 26 9.20 7.44 -3.16
C ILE A 26 10.13 8.62 -3.46
N ARG A 27 9.62 9.67 -4.11
CA ARG A 27 10.39 10.85 -4.51
C ARG A 27 10.97 11.65 -3.35
N LYS A 28 10.26 11.70 -2.21
CA LYS A 28 10.68 12.50 -1.05
C LYS A 28 11.68 11.78 -0.14
N SER A 29 11.65 10.46 -0.11
CA SER A 29 12.27 9.72 1.01
C SER A 29 13.10 8.50 0.61
N TYR A 30 13.08 8.07 -0.65
CA TYR A 30 13.72 6.82 -1.07
C TYR A 30 14.73 7.05 -2.21
N ASP A 31 16.01 6.78 -1.93
CA ASP A 31 17.01 6.56 -2.97
C ASP A 31 16.85 5.13 -3.52
N VAL A 32 15.99 4.99 -4.53
CA VAL A 32 15.64 3.70 -5.14
C VAL A 32 16.88 2.99 -5.67
N THR A 33 17.82 3.72 -6.26
CA THR A 33 19.06 3.15 -6.80
C THR A 33 19.91 2.52 -5.68
N SER A 34 20.09 3.23 -4.57
CA SER A 34 20.82 2.71 -3.41
C SER A 34 20.10 1.52 -2.77
N ILE A 35 18.77 1.55 -2.68
CA ILE A 35 17.99 0.43 -2.14
C ILE A 35 18.17 -0.82 -2.97
N VAL A 36 17.93 -0.73 -4.29
CA VAL A 36 18.01 -1.85 -5.24
C VAL A 36 19.38 -2.52 -5.22
N ARG A 37 20.47 -1.76 -5.03
CA ARG A 37 21.83 -2.31 -4.92
C ARG A 37 22.06 -3.12 -3.64
N ASN A 38 21.35 -2.79 -2.56
CA ASN A 38 21.65 -3.33 -1.24
C ASN A 38 20.65 -4.40 -0.76
N VAL A 39 19.43 -4.41 -1.28
CA VAL A 39 18.40 -5.39 -0.88
C VAL A 39 18.28 -6.53 -1.90
N ASP A 40 17.88 -7.70 -1.42
CA ASP A 40 17.58 -8.86 -2.27
C ASP A 40 16.26 -8.62 -3.01
N PHE A 41 15.22 -8.15 -2.31
CA PHE A 41 13.94 -7.74 -2.89
C PHE A 41 13.21 -6.72 -2.01
N ILE A 42 12.21 -6.07 -2.61
CA ILE A 42 11.36 -5.02 -2.04
C ILE A 42 9.94 -5.58 -1.94
N ASN A 43 9.38 -5.59 -0.73
CA ASN A 43 7.97 -5.88 -0.50
C ASN A 43 7.19 -4.57 -0.67
N LEU A 44 6.47 -4.44 -1.77
CA LEU A 44 5.75 -3.23 -2.08
C LEU A 44 4.40 -3.22 -1.35
N MET A 45 4.16 -2.22 -0.51
CA MET A 45 2.92 -2.05 0.24
C MET A 45 1.86 -1.43 -0.67
N THR A 46 1.16 -2.28 -1.42
CA THR A 46 0.04 -1.93 -2.33
C THR A 46 -1.31 -2.20 -1.68
N TYR A 47 -1.48 -1.67 -0.47
CA TYR A 47 -2.66 -1.73 0.38
C TYR A 47 -2.64 -0.51 1.31
N ASP A 48 -3.68 -0.34 2.14
CA ASP A 48 -3.91 0.86 2.95
C ASP A 48 -4.03 2.14 2.12
N PHE A 49 -4.54 2.04 0.89
CA PHE A 49 -4.72 3.21 0.01
C PHE A 49 -5.84 4.14 0.50
N HIS A 50 -6.91 3.54 0.99
CA HIS A 50 -8.03 4.23 1.64
C HIS A 50 -8.37 3.52 2.93
N ASP A 51 -8.57 4.30 3.99
CA ASP A 51 -8.96 3.78 5.29
C ASP A 51 -10.11 4.57 5.90
N SER A 52 -10.63 4.07 7.02
CA SER A 52 -11.81 4.64 7.66
C SER A 52 -11.59 6.03 8.26
N HIS A 53 -10.38 6.59 8.27
CA HIS A 53 -10.14 7.96 8.72
C HIS A 53 -10.53 8.99 7.64
N GLU A 54 -10.80 8.55 6.42
CA GLU A 54 -11.36 9.38 5.36
C GLU A 54 -12.85 9.66 5.57
N SER A 55 -13.33 10.80 5.03
CA SER A 55 -14.74 11.18 5.08
C SER A 55 -15.60 10.52 4.00
N THR A 56 -15.02 9.66 3.17
CA THR A 56 -15.68 8.91 2.10
C THR A 56 -15.17 7.47 2.08
N THR A 57 -16.01 6.52 1.66
CA THR A 57 -15.58 5.13 1.48
C THR A 57 -14.55 5.02 0.35
N GLY A 58 -13.61 4.09 0.51
CA GLY A 58 -12.59 3.81 -0.51
C GLY A 58 -12.16 2.35 -0.48
N LEU A 59 -11.50 1.92 -1.56
CA LEU A 59 -10.98 0.55 -1.65
C LEU A 59 -9.60 0.46 -0.98
N ASN A 60 -9.37 -0.57 -0.17
CA ASN A 60 -8.08 -0.77 0.50
C ASN A 60 -6.93 -1.01 -0.49
N ALA A 61 -7.18 -1.80 -1.54
CA ALA A 61 -6.18 -2.26 -2.52
C ALA A 61 -6.79 -2.34 -3.95
N PRO A 62 -7.22 -1.22 -4.56
CA PRO A 62 -7.72 -1.25 -5.93
C PRO A 62 -6.60 -1.61 -6.90
N LEU A 63 -6.88 -2.51 -7.85
CA LEU A 63 -5.88 -2.94 -8.84
C LEU A 63 -5.52 -1.79 -9.80
N PHE A 64 -6.52 -1.02 -10.22
CA PHE A 64 -6.38 0.10 -11.16
C PHE A 64 -6.97 1.37 -10.58
N GLU A 65 -6.65 2.50 -11.20
CA GLU A 65 -7.20 3.81 -10.83
C GLU A 65 -8.74 3.82 -10.88
N ARG A 66 -9.33 4.66 -10.04
CA ARG A 66 -10.77 4.97 -10.10
C ARG A 66 -10.97 6.44 -10.37
N GLU A 67 -12.02 6.76 -11.12
CA GLU A 67 -12.41 8.16 -11.38
C GLU A 67 -12.70 8.92 -10.09
N SER A 68 -13.31 8.25 -9.11
CA SER A 68 -13.68 8.79 -7.80
C SER A 68 -12.48 9.18 -6.92
N ASP A 69 -11.29 8.62 -7.19
CA ASP A 69 -10.16 8.82 -6.29
C ASP A 69 -9.52 10.19 -6.53
N TYR A 70 -9.29 10.91 -5.43
CA TYR A 70 -8.65 12.23 -5.43
C TYR A 70 -7.18 12.18 -5.85
N ASN A 71 -6.57 10.99 -5.78
CA ASN A 71 -5.20 10.76 -6.18
C ASN A 71 -5.13 9.49 -7.05
N LYS A 72 -4.71 9.64 -8.30
CA LYS A 72 -4.59 8.54 -9.27
C LYS A 72 -3.43 7.59 -9.00
N ASP A 73 -2.57 7.90 -8.01
CA ASP A 73 -1.53 6.98 -7.54
C ASP A 73 -2.02 5.96 -6.49
N LEU A 74 -3.27 6.07 -6.01
CA LEU A 74 -3.81 5.22 -4.95
C LEU A 74 -4.32 3.87 -5.47
N ASN A 75 -3.50 3.17 -6.24
CA ASN A 75 -3.79 1.84 -6.75
C ASN A 75 -2.52 1.01 -6.96
N VAL A 76 -2.71 -0.29 -7.10
CA VAL A 76 -1.64 -1.29 -7.25
C VAL A 76 -0.80 -1.02 -8.50
N ASP A 77 -1.45 -0.82 -9.65
CA ASP A 77 -0.80 -0.64 -10.96
C ASP A 77 0.15 0.56 -10.96
N ALA A 78 -0.35 1.74 -10.58
CA ALA A 78 0.45 2.95 -10.42
C ALA A 78 1.59 2.75 -9.40
N GLY A 79 1.32 2.05 -8.31
CA GLY A 79 2.32 1.71 -7.30
C GLY A 79 3.51 0.93 -7.85
N VAL A 80 3.26 -0.08 -8.68
CA VAL A 80 4.29 -0.88 -9.33
C VAL A 80 5.05 -0.04 -10.36
N GLU A 81 4.34 0.68 -11.22
CA GLU A 81 4.92 1.54 -12.25
C GLU A 81 5.82 2.64 -11.65
N ASN A 82 5.45 3.18 -10.49
CA ASN A 82 6.26 4.17 -9.79
C ASN A 82 7.65 3.62 -9.39
N TRP A 83 7.74 2.37 -8.95
CA TRP A 83 9.02 1.75 -8.60
C TRP A 83 9.82 1.33 -9.83
N LEU A 84 9.15 0.78 -10.85
CA LEU A 84 9.77 0.42 -12.13
C LEU A 84 10.40 1.66 -12.80
N SER A 85 9.62 2.74 -12.93
CA SER A 85 10.09 4.01 -13.51
C SER A 85 11.18 4.71 -12.68
N SER A 86 11.26 4.41 -11.38
CA SER A 86 12.34 4.88 -10.50
C SER A 86 13.62 4.02 -10.56
N GLY A 87 13.65 2.99 -11.41
CA GLY A 87 14.81 2.16 -11.67
C GLY A 87 14.89 0.86 -10.86
N ALA A 88 13.80 0.44 -10.22
CA ALA A 88 13.73 -0.87 -9.59
C ALA A 88 13.50 -1.98 -10.64
N PRO A 89 14.34 -3.02 -10.69
CA PRO A 89 14.10 -4.18 -11.55
C PRO A 89 12.84 -4.92 -11.12
N ALA A 90 12.03 -5.36 -12.09
CA ALA A 90 10.74 -6.01 -11.83
C ALA A 90 10.91 -7.29 -10.98
N GLU A 91 11.97 -8.06 -11.21
CA GLU A 91 12.28 -9.28 -10.46
C GLU A 91 12.59 -9.05 -8.98
N LYS A 92 12.88 -7.80 -8.58
CA LYS A 92 13.08 -7.43 -7.18
C LYS A 92 11.82 -6.90 -6.50
N ILE A 93 10.72 -6.70 -7.22
CA ILE A 93 9.47 -6.18 -6.66
C ILE A 93 8.56 -7.35 -6.30
N ILE A 94 8.26 -7.48 -5.01
CA ILE A 94 7.28 -8.43 -4.48
C ILE A 94 5.99 -7.67 -4.20
N LEU A 95 4.92 -8.05 -4.90
CA LEU A 95 3.63 -7.40 -4.77
C LEU A 95 2.96 -7.73 -3.42
N GLY A 96 2.60 -6.69 -2.67
CA GLY A 96 1.87 -6.83 -1.41
C GLY A 96 0.39 -7.12 -1.62
N MET A 97 -0.14 -8.13 -0.93
CA MET A 97 -1.57 -8.44 -0.94
C MET A 97 -2.19 -8.22 0.44
N GLY A 98 -3.12 -7.27 0.53
CA GLY A 98 -3.87 -6.98 1.75
C GLY A 98 -5.01 -7.98 1.97
N PHE A 99 -4.82 -8.99 2.82
CA PHE A 99 -5.88 -9.91 3.26
C PHE A 99 -6.74 -9.34 4.40
N PHE A 100 -7.00 -8.04 4.31
CA PHE A 100 -7.75 -7.24 5.28
C PHE A 100 -8.33 -6.02 4.56
N GLY A 101 -9.22 -5.31 5.22
CA GLY A 101 -9.76 -4.06 4.69
C GLY A 101 -10.30 -3.16 5.80
N SER A 102 -10.56 -1.91 5.46
CA SER A 102 -11.13 -0.94 6.39
C SER A 102 -12.65 -0.94 6.33
N ASN A 103 -13.28 -0.74 7.48
CA ASN A 103 -14.73 -0.60 7.59
C ASN A 103 -15.12 0.87 7.77
N PHE A 104 -16.20 1.29 7.11
CA PHE A 104 -16.68 2.67 7.18
C PHE A 104 -18.08 2.70 7.81
N ILE A 105 -18.33 3.65 8.71
CA ILE A 105 -19.71 4.00 9.05
C ILE A 105 -20.24 4.95 7.98
N LEU A 106 -21.26 4.53 7.24
CA LEU A 106 -21.94 5.37 6.26
C LEU A 106 -22.78 6.45 6.94
N THR A 107 -22.79 7.65 6.36
CA THR A 107 -23.72 8.72 6.76
C THR A 107 -25.18 8.38 6.40
N ASN A 108 -25.39 7.68 5.29
CA ASN A 108 -26.68 7.19 4.82
C ASN A 108 -26.52 5.77 4.28
N VAL A 109 -27.22 4.79 4.86
CA VAL A 109 -27.14 3.38 4.46
C VAL A 109 -27.61 3.10 3.02
N SER A 110 -28.39 4.02 2.44
CA SER A 110 -28.84 3.92 1.05
C SER A 110 -27.76 4.37 0.06
N ASP A 111 -26.76 5.11 0.52
CA ASP A 111 -25.58 5.51 -0.25
C ASP A 111 -24.38 4.67 0.24
N ASN A 112 -24.20 3.50 -0.37
CA ASN A 112 -23.27 2.47 0.07
C ASN A 112 -22.24 2.08 -1.01
N GLY A 113 -22.09 2.92 -2.02
CA GLY A 113 -21.08 2.77 -3.07
C GLY A 113 -19.67 3.10 -2.58
N VAL A 114 -18.69 2.90 -3.47
CA VAL A 114 -17.34 3.45 -3.30
C VAL A 114 -17.39 4.97 -3.51
N GLY A 115 -16.78 5.74 -2.61
CA GLY A 115 -16.85 7.20 -2.57
C GLY A 115 -18.03 7.75 -1.78
N ALA A 116 -18.87 6.89 -1.19
CA ALA A 116 -20.03 7.30 -0.40
C ALA A 116 -19.57 8.02 0.89
N PRO A 117 -20.28 9.07 1.37
CA PRO A 117 -19.86 9.80 2.56
C PRO A 117 -19.92 8.97 3.84
N ALA A 118 -18.84 9.01 4.62
CA ALA A 118 -18.63 8.24 5.83
C ALA A 118 -18.38 9.15 7.06
N LEU A 119 -18.81 8.67 8.23
CA LEU A 119 -18.60 9.32 9.54
C LEU A 119 -17.24 9.00 10.17
N GLY A 120 -16.44 8.18 9.49
CA GLY A 120 -15.14 7.71 9.96
C GLY A 120 -15.19 6.27 10.52
N PRO A 121 -14.19 5.88 11.34
CA PRO A 121 -14.18 4.56 11.97
C PRO A 121 -15.28 4.46 13.03
N ALA A 122 -15.88 3.27 13.17
CA ALA A 122 -16.80 3.04 14.27
C ALA A 122 -16.08 3.06 15.62
N ALA A 123 -16.52 3.93 16.54
CA ALA A 123 -15.95 4.06 17.88
C ALA A 123 -15.89 2.70 18.58
N GLY A 124 -14.69 2.30 19.03
CA GLY A 124 -14.48 1.01 19.72
C GLY A 124 -14.42 -0.22 18.81
N THR A 125 -14.47 -0.06 17.48
CA THR A 125 -14.28 -1.17 16.53
C THR A 125 -12.84 -1.19 16.00
N ARG A 126 -12.44 -2.34 15.45
CA ARG A 126 -11.20 -2.41 14.68
C ARG A 126 -11.42 -1.67 13.36
N VAL A 127 -10.58 -0.65 13.14
CA VAL A 127 -10.38 0.07 11.86
C VAL A 127 -10.14 -0.89 10.69
N SER A 128 -9.58 -2.07 10.98
CA SER A 128 -9.25 -3.12 10.00
C SER A 128 -9.93 -4.44 10.35
N LEU A 129 -10.67 -4.99 9.39
CA LEU A 129 -11.25 -6.32 9.41
C LEU A 129 -10.31 -7.29 8.67
N ARG A 130 -10.00 -8.42 9.30
CA ARG A 130 -9.31 -9.52 8.61
C ARG A 130 -10.25 -10.16 7.61
N TYR A 131 -9.69 -10.83 6.60
CA TYR A 131 -10.46 -11.56 5.59
C TYR A 131 -11.59 -12.43 6.17
N ASN A 132 -11.33 -13.17 7.26
CA ASN A 132 -12.33 -14.04 7.89
C ASN A 132 -13.40 -13.32 8.74
N GLN A 133 -13.36 -11.99 8.81
CA GLN A 133 -14.31 -11.14 9.53
C GLN A 133 -15.19 -10.32 8.60
N VAL A 134 -14.96 -10.40 7.28
CA VAL A 134 -15.77 -9.69 6.28
C VAL A 134 -17.10 -10.45 6.08
N PRO A 135 -18.27 -9.85 6.38
CA PRO A 135 -19.56 -10.48 6.11
C PRO A 135 -19.81 -10.57 4.60
N TYR A 136 -20.34 -11.71 4.15
CA TYR A 136 -20.76 -11.97 2.77
C TYR A 136 -22.24 -11.66 2.56
#